data_AF-A0A422MP83-F1
#
_entry.id   AF-A0A422MP83-F1
#
_cell.length_a   1.000
_cell.length_b   1.000
_cell.length_c   1.000
_cell.angle_alpha   90.00
_cell.angle_beta   90.00
_cell.angle_gamma   90.00
#
_symmetry.space_group_name_H-M   'P 1'
#
loop_
_entity.id
_entity.type
_entity.pdbx_description
1 polymer ?
#
loop_
_entity_poly.entity_id
_entity_poly.type
_entity_poly.pdbx_seq_one_letter_code
_entity_poly.pdbx_strand_id
1 'polypeptide(L)'
;RLIRALITKYRCYEVKTIGDSFMIACKSAFAAVRLVRELQQVFLQHDWGTGALDEAYRKFEEGRAEEDAEEYVPPTARLDAAVYRQHWNGLRVRVGVHTGLCDIRRDEVTKGYDYYGDTANVAARTEGVGNGGQVLLTRAAYLALSTAERGQVEVSALGAVALRGVPRPVEMYQLDAVPGRTFAALRCEKGEEADLDASACDSNASGFTRNTCYDTSVRFISCLLSPYAPRQRAGVLASLCARWRVHGVERGAMSCDEHCSALVEVLARRVSRVYSRSVEPCAPVSFLRSVASSTGSARVTCGGRSVCSVSQAAPPCVPGLQPIASPSGFAAQAPRELCGGPADVRPAALRGAGRRVRISPVSSESASVG
;
A
#
# COMPACT_ATOMS: atom_id res chain seq x y z
N ARG A 1 -26.16 -1.61 -3.41
CA ARG A 1 -26.62 -0.20 -3.29
C ARG A 1 -25.66 0.65 -2.46
N LEU A 2 -25.28 0.23 -1.23
CA LEU A 2 -24.39 0.93 -0.29
C LEU A 2 -23.19 1.66 -0.94
N ILE A 3 -22.33 0.95 -1.69
CA ILE A 3 -21.11 1.51 -2.31
C ILE A 3 -21.44 2.73 -3.20
N ARG A 4 -22.50 2.66 -4.03
CA ARG A 4 -22.91 3.77 -4.91
C ARG A 4 -23.37 5.00 -4.13
N ALA A 5 -23.99 4.83 -2.97
CA ALA A 5 -24.35 5.95 -2.10
C ALA A 5 -23.09 6.65 -1.53
N LEU A 6 -22.05 5.88 -1.18
CA LEU A 6 -20.77 6.43 -0.70
C LEU A 6 -19.97 7.12 -1.81
N ILE A 7 -19.97 6.58 -3.03
CA ILE A 7 -19.38 7.23 -4.22
C ILE A 7 -19.99 8.63 -4.40
N THR A 8 -21.33 8.75 -4.38
CA THR A 8 -22.04 10.03 -4.45
C THR A 8 -21.73 10.94 -3.26
N LYS A 9 -21.77 10.40 -2.02
CA LYS A 9 -21.48 11.16 -0.78
C LYS A 9 -20.10 11.83 -0.81
N TYR A 10 -19.10 11.11 -1.30
CA TYR A 10 -17.71 11.58 -1.38
C TYR A 10 -17.33 12.25 -2.71
N ARG A 11 -18.29 12.40 -3.64
CA ARG A 11 -18.09 12.99 -4.98
C ARG A 11 -16.96 12.30 -5.76
N CYS A 12 -16.81 11.00 -5.56
CA CYS A 12 -16.00 10.14 -6.41
C CYS A 12 -16.82 9.70 -7.64
N TYR A 13 -16.18 8.98 -8.55
CA TYR A 13 -16.73 8.56 -9.83
C TYR A 13 -16.63 7.04 -9.96
N GLU A 14 -17.77 6.40 -10.27
CA GLU A 14 -17.82 4.98 -10.62
C GLU A 14 -17.34 4.80 -12.07
N VAL A 15 -16.20 4.15 -12.25
CA VAL A 15 -15.57 3.96 -13.57
C VAL A 15 -16.22 2.78 -14.29
N LYS A 16 -16.24 1.61 -13.63
CA LYS A 16 -16.88 0.39 -14.10
C LYS A 16 -17.13 -0.58 -12.95
N THR A 17 -18.01 -1.55 -13.17
CA THR A 17 -18.21 -2.71 -12.29
C THR A 17 -18.09 -4.00 -13.08
N ILE A 18 -17.33 -4.97 -12.55
CA ILE A 18 -17.15 -6.30 -13.14
C ILE A 18 -17.53 -7.32 -12.07
N GLY A 19 -18.66 -7.99 -12.25
CA GLY A 19 -19.23 -8.85 -11.20
C GLY A 19 -19.59 -8.06 -9.94
N ASP A 20 -18.97 -8.42 -8.81
CA ASP A 20 -19.07 -7.73 -7.53
C ASP A 20 -18.07 -6.56 -7.37
N SER A 21 -17.08 -6.48 -8.25
CA SER A 21 -15.89 -5.64 -8.09
C SER A 21 -16.09 -4.25 -8.69
N PHE A 22 -15.72 -3.21 -7.93
CA PHE A 22 -15.90 -1.79 -8.30
C PHE A 22 -14.57 -1.11 -8.59
N MET A 23 -14.47 -0.42 -9.73
CA MET A 23 -13.40 0.54 -9.99
C MET A 23 -13.92 1.96 -9.73
N ILE A 24 -13.27 2.69 -8.81
CA ILE A 24 -13.69 4.02 -8.35
C ILE A 24 -12.53 5.00 -8.53
N ALA A 25 -12.77 6.10 -9.23
CA ALA A 25 -11.83 7.21 -9.35
C ALA A 25 -12.24 8.37 -8.42
N CYS A 26 -11.30 9.00 -7.73
CA CYS A 26 -11.54 10.13 -6.84
C CYS A 26 -10.55 11.26 -7.16
N LYS A 27 -11.03 12.52 -7.19
CA LYS A 27 -10.17 13.70 -7.42
C LYS A 27 -9.32 14.12 -6.21
N SER A 28 -9.51 13.48 -5.06
CA SER A 28 -8.77 13.69 -3.82
C SER A 28 -8.47 12.35 -3.17
N ALA A 29 -7.22 12.15 -2.74
CA ALA A 29 -6.80 10.97 -1.99
C ALA A 29 -7.55 10.86 -0.66
N PHE A 30 -7.79 11.97 0.04
CA PHE A 30 -8.54 11.96 1.31
C PHE A 30 -10.02 11.65 1.12
N ALA A 31 -10.63 12.09 0.01
CA ALA A 31 -12.00 11.67 -0.35
C ALA A 31 -12.08 10.16 -0.58
N ALA A 32 -11.09 9.56 -1.26
CA ALA A 32 -10.99 8.11 -1.43
C ALA A 32 -10.82 7.39 -0.09
N VAL A 33 -9.86 7.82 0.75
CA VAL A 33 -9.59 7.22 2.07
C VAL A 33 -10.80 7.30 3.00
N ARG A 34 -11.55 8.41 3.00
CA ARG A 34 -12.80 8.52 3.75
C ARG A 34 -13.92 7.63 3.21
N LEU A 35 -14.07 7.53 1.88
CA LEU A 35 -15.04 6.62 1.24
C LEU A 35 -14.79 5.17 1.67
N VAL A 36 -13.55 4.69 1.57
CA VAL A 36 -13.22 3.29 1.88
C VAL A 36 -13.26 2.99 3.37
N ARG A 37 -12.97 3.99 4.24
CA ARG A 37 -13.20 3.88 5.68
C ARG A 37 -14.68 3.70 6.01
N GLU A 38 -15.53 4.58 5.49
CA GLU A 38 -16.97 4.51 5.73
C GLU A 38 -17.60 3.25 5.09
N LEU A 39 -17.05 2.76 3.97
CA LEU A 39 -17.48 1.49 3.36
C LEU A 39 -17.37 0.32 4.35
N GLN A 40 -16.23 0.15 5.02
CA GLN A 40 -16.05 -0.93 6.00
C GLN A 40 -17.00 -0.80 7.21
N GLN A 41 -17.23 0.44 7.66
CA GLN A 41 -18.11 0.75 8.79
C GLN A 41 -19.59 0.53 8.45
N VAL A 42 -20.03 0.96 7.27
CA VAL A 42 -21.42 0.79 6.78
C VAL A 42 -21.72 -0.67 6.46
N PHE A 43 -20.77 -1.46 5.96
CA PHE A 43 -20.96 -2.90 5.73
C PHE A 43 -21.07 -3.67 7.06
N LEU A 44 -20.27 -3.29 8.08
CA LEU A 44 -20.38 -3.83 9.43
C LEU A 44 -21.72 -3.49 10.10
N GLN A 45 -22.23 -2.28 9.89
CA GLN A 45 -23.51 -1.81 10.46
C GLN A 45 -24.75 -2.23 9.67
N HIS A 46 -24.60 -2.91 8.52
CA HIS A 46 -25.73 -3.30 7.69
C HIS A 46 -26.45 -4.53 8.26
N ASP A 47 -27.77 -4.48 8.34
CA ASP A 47 -28.56 -5.69 8.52
C ASP A 47 -28.58 -6.49 7.21
N TRP A 48 -27.87 -7.62 7.20
CA TRP A 48 -27.81 -8.56 6.07
C TRP A 48 -28.98 -9.56 6.07
N GLY A 49 -29.80 -9.61 7.13
CA GLY A 49 -30.92 -10.55 7.26
C GLY A 49 -30.52 -12.02 7.41
N THR A 50 -29.23 -12.34 7.51
CA THR A 50 -28.71 -13.72 7.64
C THR A 50 -27.30 -13.74 8.25
N GLY A 51 -27.04 -14.73 9.11
CA GLY A 51 -25.69 -15.04 9.62
C GLY A 51 -24.90 -16.02 8.75
N ALA A 52 -25.51 -16.57 7.68
CA ALA A 52 -24.89 -17.61 6.86
C ALA A 52 -23.62 -17.15 6.12
N LEU A 53 -23.47 -15.83 5.89
CA LEU A 53 -22.25 -15.24 5.33
C LEU A 53 -21.08 -15.37 6.31
N ASP A 54 -21.29 -14.94 7.56
CA ASP A 54 -20.31 -15.01 8.63
C ASP A 54 -19.95 -16.45 8.99
N GLU A 55 -20.94 -17.35 9.05
CA GLU A 55 -20.71 -18.78 9.26
C GLU A 55 -19.87 -19.39 8.13
N ALA A 56 -20.14 -19.05 6.87
CA ALA A 56 -19.33 -19.49 5.74
C ALA A 56 -17.88 -18.97 5.84
N TYR A 57 -17.67 -17.68 6.12
CA TYR A 57 -16.31 -17.13 6.30
C TYR A 57 -15.56 -17.82 7.45
N ARG A 58 -16.19 -18.02 8.60
CA ARG A 58 -15.59 -18.75 9.73
C ARG A 58 -15.24 -20.18 9.36
N LYS A 59 -16.09 -20.88 8.60
CA LYS A 59 -15.82 -22.24 8.12
C LYS A 59 -14.65 -22.29 7.12
N PHE A 60 -14.53 -21.32 6.22
CA PHE A 60 -13.38 -21.23 5.31
C PHE A 60 -12.07 -20.93 6.07
N GLU A 61 -12.13 -20.16 7.15
CA GLU A 61 -10.98 -19.90 8.02
C GLU A 61 -10.55 -21.14 8.81
N GLU A 62 -11.47 -21.92 9.40
CA GLU A 62 -11.09 -23.17 10.07
C GLU A 62 -10.54 -24.21 9.09
N GLY A 63 -11.17 -24.41 7.92
CA GLY A 63 -10.66 -25.36 6.92
C GLY A 63 -9.22 -25.04 6.47
N ARG A 64 -8.91 -23.74 6.29
CA ARG A 64 -7.53 -23.31 6.03
C ARG A 64 -6.57 -23.48 7.20
N ALA A 65 -7.07 -23.49 8.44
CA ALA A 65 -6.29 -23.77 9.64
C ALA A 65 -6.14 -25.28 9.93
N GLU A 66 -6.94 -26.13 9.26
CA GLU A 66 -6.74 -27.58 9.17
C GLU A 66 -5.71 -27.93 8.07
N GLU A 67 -5.67 -27.15 6.98
CA GLU A 67 -4.69 -27.28 5.88
C GLU A 67 -3.29 -26.73 6.25
N ASP A 68 -3.20 -25.44 6.62
CA ASP A 68 -1.95 -24.69 6.84
C ASP A 68 -1.62 -24.52 8.36
N ALA A 69 -1.85 -25.54 9.19
CA ALA A 69 -1.94 -25.41 10.66
C ALA A 69 -0.74 -24.74 11.39
N GLU A 70 0.46 -24.75 10.81
CA GLU A 70 1.66 -24.11 11.37
C GLU A 70 1.86 -22.65 10.90
N GLU A 71 1.36 -22.28 9.72
CA GLU A 71 1.53 -20.94 9.11
C GLU A 71 0.26 -20.06 9.27
N TYR A 72 -0.93 -20.67 9.39
CA TYR A 72 -2.21 -19.98 9.33
C TYR A 72 -3.03 -20.05 10.63
N VAL A 73 -3.08 -18.94 11.37
CA VAL A 73 -4.03 -18.73 12.46
C VAL A 73 -5.31 -18.08 11.92
N PRO A 74 -6.51 -18.64 12.15
CA PRO A 74 -7.76 -18.08 11.63
C PRO A 74 -8.13 -16.78 12.38
N PRO A 75 -8.20 -15.62 11.70
CA PRO A 75 -8.28 -14.31 12.37
C PRO A 75 -9.64 -14.02 13.02
N THR A 76 -10.71 -14.73 12.63
CA THR A 76 -12.08 -14.45 13.11
C THR A 76 -12.84 -15.68 13.61
N ALA A 77 -12.54 -16.88 13.09
CA ALA A 77 -13.33 -18.09 13.36
C ALA A 77 -13.41 -18.48 14.85
N ARG A 78 -12.32 -18.25 15.58
CA ARG A 78 -12.13 -18.60 16.99
C ARG A 78 -12.41 -17.43 17.96
N LEU A 79 -12.93 -16.30 17.47
CA LEU A 79 -13.38 -15.20 18.33
C LEU A 79 -14.69 -15.55 19.04
N ASP A 80 -14.86 -15.04 20.26
CA ASP A 80 -16.15 -15.07 20.95
C ASP A 80 -17.24 -14.36 20.12
N ALA A 81 -18.49 -14.80 20.25
CA ALA A 81 -19.61 -14.30 19.47
C ALA A 81 -19.97 -12.82 19.78
N ALA A 82 -19.71 -12.31 20.99
CA ALA A 82 -19.88 -10.88 21.28
C ALA A 82 -18.74 -10.05 20.66
N VAL A 83 -17.49 -10.51 20.75
CA VAL A 83 -16.34 -9.85 20.11
C VAL A 83 -16.45 -9.86 18.58
N TYR A 84 -16.80 -11.01 17.98
CA TYR A 84 -16.96 -11.14 16.54
C TYR A 84 -17.91 -10.07 15.99
N ARG A 85 -19.10 -9.92 16.58
CA ARG A 85 -20.14 -8.97 16.14
C ARG A 85 -19.75 -7.48 16.31
N GLN A 86 -18.73 -7.16 17.10
CA GLN A 86 -18.22 -5.79 17.22
C GLN A 86 -17.34 -5.38 16.03
N HIS A 87 -16.75 -6.35 15.30
CA HIS A 87 -15.79 -6.10 14.23
C HIS A 87 -16.21 -6.68 12.86
N TRP A 88 -17.06 -7.71 12.84
CA TRP A 88 -17.40 -8.52 11.66
C TRP A 88 -18.92 -8.80 11.55
N ASN A 89 -19.44 -8.63 10.34
CA ASN A 89 -20.83 -8.88 9.95
C ASN A 89 -20.94 -8.89 8.41
N GLY A 90 -21.53 -9.95 7.84
CA GLY A 90 -21.87 -10.05 6.42
C GLY A 90 -20.69 -10.01 5.43
N LEU A 91 -20.88 -9.35 4.28
CA LEU A 91 -19.93 -9.38 3.17
C LEU A 91 -18.62 -8.65 3.49
N ARG A 92 -17.50 -9.38 3.43
CA ARG A 92 -16.16 -8.86 3.76
C ARG A 92 -15.45 -8.30 2.53
N VAL A 93 -15.71 -7.04 2.20
CA VAL A 93 -15.09 -6.34 1.05
C VAL A 93 -13.61 -6.07 1.33
N ARG A 94 -12.71 -6.50 0.43
CA ARG A 94 -11.28 -6.11 0.42
C ARG A 94 -11.11 -4.86 -0.47
N VAL A 95 -10.17 -3.97 -0.13
CA VAL A 95 -9.99 -2.70 -0.86
C VAL A 95 -8.52 -2.33 -0.99
N GLY A 96 -8.09 -1.97 -2.21
CA GLY A 96 -6.78 -1.37 -2.49
C GLY A 96 -6.92 0.07 -2.98
N VAL A 97 -6.04 0.96 -2.51
CA VAL A 97 -5.99 2.38 -2.89
C VAL A 97 -4.57 2.77 -3.31
N HIS A 98 -4.47 3.27 -4.53
CA HIS A 98 -3.24 3.83 -5.10
C HIS A 98 -3.49 5.25 -5.61
N THR A 99 -2.43 6.02 -5.87
CA THR A 99 -2.51 7.37 -6.40
C THR A 99 -1.29 7.64 -7.27
N GLY A 100 -1.54 8.13 -8.48
CA GLY A 100 -0.54 8.35 -9.52
C GLY A 100 -1.19 9.00 -10.74
N LEU A 101 -0.44 9.11 -11.85
CA LEU A 101 -0.96 9.63 -13.12
C LEU A 101 -1.57 8.48 -13.94
N CYS A 102 -2.70 8.73 -14.60
CA CYS A 102 -3.36 7.77 -15.49
C CYS A 102 -3.45 8.33 -16.91
N ASP A 103 -3.49 7.45 -17.90
CA ASP A 103 -4.05 7.76 -19.21
C ASP A 103 -5.58 7.78 -19.07
N ILE A 104 -6.18 8.98 -19.14
CA ILE A 104 -7.62 9.20 -18.96
C ILE A 104 -8.27 9.28 -20.33
N ARG A 105 -9.06 8.28 -20.69
CA ARG A 105 -9.77 8.21 -21.97
C ARG A 105 -11.26 8.39 -21.75
N ARG A 106 -11.92 9.13 -22.64
CA ARG A 106 -13.38 9.24 -22.65
C ARG A 106 -13.94 8.28 -23.69
N ASP A 107 -14.88 7.44 -23.28
CA ASP A 107 -15.64 6.60 -24.20
C ASP A 107 -16.73 7.43 -24.88
N GLU A 108 -16.78 7.38 -26.21
CA GLU A 108 -17.80 8.09 -26.99
C GLU A 108 -19.19 7.44 -26.92
N VAL A 109 -19.30 6.16 -26.55
CA VAL A 109 -20.58 5.46 -26.45
C VAL A 109 -21.22 5.68 -25.07
N THR A 110 -20.57 5.23 -23.99
CA THR A 110 -21.09 5.43 -22.62
C THR A 110 -20.98 6.87 -22.12
N LYS A 111 -20.23 7.73 -22.82
CA LYS A 111 -19.87 9.11 -22.44
C LYS A 111 -19.02 9.22 -21.15
N GLY A 112 -18.68 8.09 -20.52
CA GLY A 112 -17.89 7.98 -19.30
C GLY A 112 -16.38 8.12 -19.51
N TYR A 113 -15.63 8.06 -18.41
CA TYR A 113 -14.17 8.12 -18.41
C TYR A 113 -13.58 6.82 -17.89
N ASP A 114 -12.60 6.27 -18.60
CA ASP A 114 -11.80 5.12 -18.17
C ASP A 114 -10.33 5.54 -17.92
N TYR A 115 -9.64 4.79 -17.08
CA TYR A 115 -8.33 5.13 -16.52
C TYR A 115 -7.35 3.98 -16.73
N TYR A 116 -6.36 4.20 -17.58
CA TYR A 116 -5.37 3.19 -17.99
C TYR A 116 -3.95 3.52 -17.52
N GLY A 117 -3.05 2.54 -17.67
CA GLY A 117 -1.65 2.62 -17.28
C GLY A 117 -1.37 2.08 -15.87
N ASP A 118 -0.11 2.16 -15.47
CA ASP A 118 0.41 1.45 -14.28
C ASP A 118 -0.31 1.83 -12.99
N THR A 119 -0.78 3.07 -12.85
CA THR A 119 -1.57 3.52 -11.68
C THR A 119 -2.84 2.68 -11.48
N ALA A 120 -3.55 2.34 -12.56
CA ALA A 120 -4.74 1.48 -12.48
C ALA A 120 -4.36 0.02 -12.18
N ASN A 121 -3.26 -0.47 -12.77
CA ASN A 121 -2.75 -1.81 -12.54
C ASN A 121 -2.29 -2.00 -11.08
N VAL A 122 -1.54 -1.04 -10.53
CA VAL A 122 -1.06 -1.06 -9.13
C VAL A 122 -2.23 -0.96 -8.15
N ALA A 123 -3.26 -0.16 -8.45
CA ALA A 123 -4.48 -0.13 -7.64
C ALA A 123 -5.14 -1.52 -7.55
N ALA A 124 -5.33 -2.20 -8.69
CA ALA A 124 -5.91 -3.54 -8.75
C ALA A 124 -5.02 -4.60 -8.08
N ARG A 125 -3.69 -4.54 -8.24
CA ARG A 125 -2.77 -5.46 -7.54
C ARG A 125 -2.72 -5.22 -6.02
N THR A 126 -2.92 -3.97 -5.58
CA THR A 126 -3.04 -3.62 -4.15
C THR A 126 -4.34 -4.17 -3.55
N GLU A 127 -5.43 -4.21 -4.32
CA GLU A 127 -6.69 -4.85 -3.90
C GLU A 127 -6.57 -6.37 -3.85
N GLY A 128 -5.93 -6.99 -4.84
CA GLY A 128 -5.83 -8.45 -4.96
C GLY A 128 -5.10 -9.13 -3.81
N VAL A 129 -4.08 -8.49 -3.24
CA VAL A 129 -3.35 -8.99 -2.05
C VAL A 129 -4.07 -8.73 -0.72
N GLY A 130 -5.19 -8.00 -0.73
CA GLY A 130 -5.96 -7.67 0.47
C GLY A 130 -6.84 -8.80 0.98
N ASN A 131 -6.94 -8.92 2.30
CA ASN A 131 -7.92 -9.79 2.96
C ASN A 131 -9.32 -9.16 3.00
N GLY A 132 -10.36 -9.99 3.13
CA GLY A 132 -11.74 -9.51 3.25
C GLY A 132 -11.92 -8.62 4.48
N GLY A 133 -12.47 -7.42 4.29
CA GLY A 133 -12.63 -6.40 5.35
C GLY A 133 -11.41 -5.51 5.56
N GLN A 134 -10.29 -5.77 4.84
CA GLN A 134 -9.04 -5.00 4.91
C GLN A 134 -9.06 -3.84 3.90
N VAL A 135 -8.37 -2.76 4.24
CA VAL A 135 -8.14 -1.62 3.34
C VAL A 135 -6.63 -1.36 3.29
N LEU A 136 -6.06 -1.40 2.09
CA LEU A 136 -4.64 -1.21 1.84
C LEU A 136 -4.40 0.08 1.04
N LEU A 137 -3.54 0.94 1.56
CA LEU A 137 -3.04 2.15 0.90
C LEU A 137 -1.60 1.90 0.49
N THR A 138 -1.27 2.07 -0.79
CA THR A 138 0.14 2.21 -1.19
C THR A 138 0.75 3.47 -0.57
N ARG A 139 2.08 3.52 -0.39
CA ARG A 139 2.83 4.72 0.02
C ARG A 139 2.46 5.96 -0.80
N ALA A 140 2.24 5.81 -2.10
CA ALA A 140 1.87 6.93 -2.97
C ALA A 140 0.51 7.53 -2.57
N ALA A 141 -0.48 6.71 -2.23
CA ALA A 141 -1.77 7.17 -1.72
C ALA A 141 -1.67 7.79 -0.31
N TYR A 142 -0.87 7.19 0.58
CA TYR A 142 -0.66 7.71 1.94
C TYR A 142 0.11 9.04 1.97
N LEU A 143 1.08 9.23 1.06
CA LEU A 143 1.82 10.48 0.91
C LEU A 143 1.06 11.54 0.10
N ALA A 144 0.10 11.16 -0.73
CA ALA A 144 -0.82 12.09 -1.40
C ALA A 144 -1.84 12.77 -0.47
N LEU A 145 -1.98 12.29 0.78
CA LEU A 145 -2.66 13.03 1.84
C LEU A 145 -1.79 14.21 2.31
N SER A 146 -2.41 15.30 2.76
CA SER A 146 -1.70 16.32 3.53
C SER A 146 -1.36 15.81 4.94
N THR A 147 -0.47 16.50 5.65
CA THR A 147 -0.11 16.13 7.04
C THR A 147 -1.30 16.28 8.00
N ALA A 148 -2.20 17.25 7.76
CA ALA A 148 -3.43 17.41 8.54
C ALA A 148 -4.47 16.31 8.26
N GLU A 149 -4.49 15.75 7.04
CA GLU A 149 -5.35 14.62 6.69
C GLU A 149 -4.79 13.29 7.21
N ARG A 150 -3.46 13.10 7.21
CA ARG A 150 -2.80 11.98 7.91
C ARG A 150 -3.14 11.95 9.40
N GLY A 151 -3.20 13.10 10.06
CA GLY A 151 -3.64 13.20 11.46
C GLY A 151 -5.11 12.83 11.73
N GLN A 152 -5.90 12.51 10.70
CA GLN A 152 -7.31 12.10 10.81
C GLN A 152 -7.55 10.63 10.41
N VAL A 153 -6.49 9.88 10.12
CA VAL A 153 -6.55 8.48 9.68
C VAL A 153 -5.53 7.63 10.43
N GLU A 154 -6.00 6.61 11.13
CA GLU A 154 -5.16 5.61 11.77
C GLU A 154 -4.68 4.60 10.72
N VAL A 155 -3.36 4.41 10.63
CA VAL A 155 -2.73 3.51 9.66
C VAL A 155 -1.58 2.72 10.28
N SER A 156 -1.51 1.45 9.91
CA SER A 156 -0.45 0.52 10.31
C SER A 156 0.44 0.19 9.12
N ALA A 157 1.75 0.45 9.21
CA ALA A 157 2.70 0.19 8.13
C ALA A 157 2.98 -1.32 7.99
N LEU A 158 2.84 -1.88 6.79
CA LEU A 158 3.03 -3.31 6.50
C LEU A 158 4.36 -3.63 5.80
N GLY A 159 5.21 -2.64 5.56
CA GLY A 159 6.48 -2.81 4.84
C GLY A 159 6.31 -2.85 3.33
N ALA A 160 7.31 -3.36 2.62
CA ALA A 160 7.35 -3.40 1.15
C ALA A 160 6.90 -4.76 0.60
N VAL A 161 5.91 -4.75 -0.30
CA VAL A 161 5.22 -5.94 -0.81
C VAL A 161 5.49 -6.10 -2.30
N ALA A 162 5.96 -7.26 -2.73
CA ALA A 162 6.07 -7.58 -4.15
C ALA A 162 4.68 -7.78 -4.77
N LEU A 163 4.39 -7.13 -5.89
CA LEU A 163 3.11 -7.24 -6.60
C LEU A 163 3.33 -7.81 -8.00
N ARG A 164 2.50 -8.78 -8.41
CA ARG A 164 2.62 -9.46 -9.71
C ARG A 164 2.60 -8.46 -10.88
N GLY A 165 3.72 -8.39 -11.60
CA GLY A 165 3.91 -7.50 -12.74
C GLY A 165 4.35 -6.07 -12.41
N VAL A 166 4.60 -5.74 -11.14
CA VAL A 166 5.13 -4.43 -10.73
C VAL A 166 6.65 -4.58 -10.49
N PRO A 167 7.52 -3.82 -11.19
CA PRO A 167 8.97 -4.08 -11.24
C PRO A 167 9.75 -3.69 -9.96
N ARG A 168 9.06 -3.22 -8.91
CA ARG A 168 9.62 -2.90 -7.59
C ARG A 168 8.58 -3.23 -6.51
N PRO A 169 9.00 -3.74 -5.34
CA PRO A 169 8.13 -3.85 -4.18
C PRO A 169 7.49 -2.50 -3.83
N VAL A 170 6.21 -2.53 -3.46
CA VAL A 170 5.41 -1.35 -3.11
C VAL A 170 5.25 -1.30 -1.60
N GLU A 171 5.67 -0.21 -0.97
CA GLU A 171 5.39 0.05 0.45
C GLU A 171 3.89 0.18 0.70
N MET A 172 3.38 -0.60 1.66
CA MET A 172 1.96 -0.72 2.00
C MET A 172 1.66 -0.21 3.42
N TYR A 173 0.47 0.37 3.56
CA TYR A 173 -0.11 0.81 4.83
C TYR A 173 -1.52 0.23 4.91
N GLN A 174 -1.86 -0.47 5.99
CA GLN A 174 -3.24 -0.77 6.32
C GLN A 174 -3.93 0.51 6.80
N LEU A 175 -5.17 0.75 6.37
CA LEU A 175 -6.05 1.74 6.98
C LEU A 175 -6.93 1.04 8.00
N ASP A 176 -6.85 1.46 9.26
CA ASP A 176 -7.52 0.82 10.39
C ASP A 176 -8.98 1.31 10.48
N ALA A 177 -9.76 0.95 9.46
CA ALA A 177 -11.08 1.48 9.18
C ALA A 177 -12.17 1.05 10.19
N VAL A 178 -11.99 -0.13 10.80
CA VAL A 178 -12.77 -0.64 11.92
C VAL A 178 -11.75 -1.06 12.98
N PRO A 179 -11.58 -0.29 14.08
CA PRO A 179 -10.63 -0.62 15.14
C PRO A 179 -10.87 -2.03 15.69
N GLY A 180 -9.78 -2.71 16.07
CA GLY A 180 -9.80 -4.08 16.59
C GLY A 180 -9.90 -5.20 15.53
N ARG A 181 -10.05 -4.89 14.22
CA ARG A 181 -9.91 -5.92 13.18
C ARG A 181 -8.46 -6.39 13.05
N THR A 182 -8.26 -7.68 13.22
CA THR A 182 -7.05 -8.42 12.82
C THR A 182 -7.24 -9.05 11.45
N PHE A 183 -6.13 -9.31 10.75
CA PHE A 183 -6.13 -9.96 9.44
C PHE A 183 -5.03 -11.02 9.39
N ALA A 184 -5.18 -12.00 8.52
CA ALA A 184 -4.09 -12.91 8.17
C ALA A 184 -3.02 -12.19 7.34
N ALA A 185 -1.93 -12.91 7.01
CA ALA A 185 -0.92 -12.45 6.06
C ALA A 185 -1.54 -11.97 4.73
N LEU A 186 -0.85 -11.07 4.04
CA LEU A 186 -1.30 -10.56 2.74
C LEU A 186 -1.35 -11.69 1.72
N ARG A 187 -2.38 -11.66 0.86
CA ARG A 187 -2.65 -12.65 -0.18
C ARG A 187 -1.75 -12.43 -1.40
N CYS A 188 -0.46 -12.31 -1.16
CA CYS A 188 0.54 -12.42 -2.20
C CYS A 188 0.40 -13.80 -2.84
N GLU A 189 0.60 -13.88 -4.15
CA GLU A 189 1.07 -15.15 -4.72
C GLU A 189 2.38 -15.46 -3.98
N LYS A 190 2.49 -16.62 -3.32
CA LYS A 190 3.82 -17.21 -3.11
C LYS A 190 4.35 -17.34 -4.53
N GLY A 191 5.30 -16.48 -4.88
CA GLY A 191 6.09 -16.74 -6.06
C GLY A 191 6.73 -18.11 -5.88
N GLU A 192 7.20 -18.69 -6.97
CA GLU A 192 8.46 -19.40 -6.87
C GLU A 192 9.40 -18.45 -6.10
N GLU A 193 9.83 -18.83 -4.89
CA GLU A 193 11.12 -18.35 -4.44
C GLU A 193 12.03 -18.81 -5.57
N ALA A 194 12.53 -17.85 -6.35
CA ALA A 194 13.47 -18.18 -7.39
C ALA A 194 14.64 -18.80 -6.64
N ASP A 195 14.78 -20.12 -6.78
CA ASP A 195 15.96 -20.86 -6.36
C ASP A 195 17.13 -20.27 -7.13
N LEU A 196 17.67 -19.17 -6.60
CA LEU A 196 18.96 -18.60 -6.94
C LEU A 196 20.06 -19.48 -6.33
N ASP A 197 19.83 -20.78 -6.39
CA ASP A 197 20.80 -21.83 -6.18
C ASP A 197 21.87 -21.65 -7.24
N ALA A 198 23.12 -21.65 -6.79
CA ALA A 198 24.22 -20.99 -7.48
C ALA A 198 24.78 -21.82 -8.65
N SER A 199 23.98 -22.00 -9.69
CA SER A 199 24.42 -22.57 -10.97
C SER A 199 25.05 -21.49 -11.86
N ALA A 200 26.35 -21.63 -12.11
CA ALA A 200 27.15 -20.58 -12.74
C ALA A 200 27.05 -20.55 -14.27
N CYS A 201 27.04 -19.35 -14.83
CA CYS A 201 27.81 -19.07 -16.04
C CYS A 201 29.05 -18.22 -15.64
N ASP A 202 30.21 -18.87 -15.60
CA ASP A 202 31.46 -18.25 -15.14
C ASP A 202 32.03 -17.27 -16.18
N SER A 203 32.53 -16.12 -15.70
CA SER A 203 33.44 -15.22 -16.40
C SER A 203 34.19 -14.32 -15.41
N ASN A 204 34.95 -14.96 -14.51
CA ASN A 204 36.13 -14.44 -13.79
C ASN A 204 36.43 -12.91 -13.88
N ALA A 205 36.03 -12.14 -12.84
CA ALA A 205 36.57 -10.81 -12.55
C ALA A 205 36.44 -10.43 -11.05
N SER A 206 37.41 -10.90 -10.26
CA SER A 206 37.78 -10.48 -8.89
C SER A 206 36.98 -9.35 -8.17
N GLY A 207 36.20 -9.76 -7.17
CA GLY A 207 36.42 -9.30 -5.79
C GLY A 207 36.31 -7.80 -5.44
N PHE A 208 35.10 -7.25 -5.47
CA PHE A 208 34.64 -6.33 -4.40
C PHE A 208 33.12 -6.41 -4.25
N THR A 209 32.59 -6.19 -3.05
CA THR A 209 31.14 -6.19 -2.81
C THR A 209 30.46 -5.08 -3.61
N ARG A 210 29.72 -5.47 -4.66
CA ARG A 210 28.95 -4.57 -5.52
C ARG A 210 27.79 -3.97 -4.71
N ASN A 211 28.04 -2.77 -4.19
CA ASN A 211 27.12 -2.04 -3.34
C ASN A 211 25.89 -1.63 -4.17
N THR A 212 24.66 -1.77 -3.69
CA THR A 212 23.45 -1.51 -4.51
C THR A 212 23.35 -0.07 -5.02
N CYS A 213 23.93 0.89 -4.26
CA CYS A 213 24.10 2.28 -4.68
C CYS A 213 25.13 2.48 -5.82
N TYR A 214 26.06 1.54 -6.04
CA TYR A 214 27.00 1.55 -7.16
C TYR A 214 26.31 1.11 -8.46
N ASP A 215 25.66 -0.05 -8.50
CA ASP A 215 25.03 -0.53 -9.74
C ASP A 215 23.83 0.33 -10.17
N THR A 216 23.10 0.92 -9.21
CA THR A 216 22.12 1.98 -9.53
C THR A 216 22.77 3.24 -10.09
N SER A 217 23.96 3.64 -9.61
CA SER A 217 24.72 4.76 -10.19
C SER A 217 25.23 4.46 -11.60
N VAL A 218 25.74 3.23 -11.84
CA VAL A 218 26.15 2.76 -13.18
C VAL A 218 24.96 2.84 -14.14
N ARG A 219 23.81 2.25 -13.78
CA ARG A 219 22.61 2.28 -14.64
C ARG A 219 22.09 3.69 -14.88
N PHE A 220 22.08 4.55 -13.86
CA PHE A 220 21.65 5.94 -14.00
C PHE A 220 22.52 6.73 -15.00
N ILE A 221 23.85 6.66 -14.87
CA ILE A 221 24.78 7.38 -15.75
C ILE A 221 24.68 6.82 -17.18
N SER A 222 24.60 5.50 -17.36
CA SER A 222 24.41 4.88 -18.68
C SER A 222 23.07 5.26 -19.33
N CYS A 223 21.98 5.35 -18.56
CA CYS A 223 20.68 5.78 -19.06
C CYS A 223 20.64 7.28 -19.42
N LEU A 224 21.34 8.15 -18.69
CA LEU A 224 21.47 9.57 -19.06
C LEU A 224 22.24 9.78 -20.37
N LEU A 225 23.12 8.85 -20.73
CA LEU A 225 24.03 8.97 -21.88
C LEU A 225 23.63 8.10 -23.08
N SER A 226 22.59 7.26 -22.96
CA SER A 226 22.05 6.48 -24.06
C SER A 226 21.57 7.30 -25.29
N PRO A 227 21.07 8.56 -25.15
CA PRO A 227 20.68 9.36 -26.33
C PRO A 227 21.85 9.84 -27.20
N TYR A 228 23.09 9.76 -26.71
CA TYR A 228 24.28 10.20 -27.44
C TYR A 228 24.89 9.06 -28.27
N ALA A 229 25.48 9.38 -29.42
CA ALA A 229 26.24 8.43 -30.20
C ALA A 229 27.51 7.98 -29.42
N PRO A 230 27.99 6.72 -29.57
CA PRO A 230 29.13 6.21 -28.80
C PRO A 230 30.38 7.10 -28.79
N ARG A 231 30.70 7.73 -29.93
CA ARG A 231 31.83 8.68 -30.07
C ARG A 231 31.64 9.98 -29.28
N GLN A 232 30.40 10.40 -29.03
CA GLN A 232 30.08 11.60 -28.24
C GLN A 232 30.04 11.29 -26.74
N ARG A 233 29.52 10.11 -26.35
CA ARG A 233 29.47 9.65 -24.94
C ARG A 233 30.83 9.75 -24.27
N ALA A 234 31.89 9.27 -24.93
CA ALA A 234 33.26 9.29 -24.40
C ALA A 234 33.74 10.71 -24.07
N GLY A 235 33.48 11.69 -24.94
CA GLY A 235 33.86 13.10 -24.70
C GLY A 235 33.11 13.73 -23.52
N VAL A 236 31.81 13.46 -23.39
CA VAL A 236 30.99 13.91 -22.26
C VAL A 236 31.48 13.26 -20.95
N LEU A 237 31.73 11.95 -20.96
CA LEU A 237 32.24 11.21 -19.81
C LEU A 237 33.62 11.68 -19.35
N ALA A 238 34.56 11.87 -20.28
CA ALA A 238 35.90 12.37 -19.97
C ALA A 238 35.85 13.79 -19.36
N SER A 239 34.99 14.67 -19.90
CA SER A 239 34.75 16.01 -19.35
C SER A 239 34.17 15.96 -17.93
N LEU A 240 33.23 15.04 -17.66
CA LEU A 240 32.68 14.82 -16.33
C LEU A 240 33.75 14.31 -15.35
N CYS A 241 34.56 13.31 -15.72
CA CYS A 241 35.66 12.80 -14.89
C CYS A 241 36.66 13.92 -14.52
N ALA A 242 37.06 14.73 -15.51
CA ALA A 242 37.97 15.86 -15.29
C ALA A 242 37.37 16.90 -14.34
N ARG A 243 36.12 17.34 -14.57
CA ARG A 243 35.44 18.31 -13.69
C ARG A 243 35.22 17.78 -12.27
N TRP A 244 35.03 16.48 -12.10
CA TRP A 244 34.84 15.83 -10.80
C TRP A 244 36.15 15.41 -10.11
N ARG A 245 37.31 15.72 -10.72
CA ARG A 245 38.66 15.35 -10.25
C ARG A 245 38.81 13.86 -9.95
N VAL A 246 38.28 13.01 -10.83
CA VAL A 246 38.47 11.56 -10.78
C VAL A 246 39.49 11.18 -11.86
N HIS A 247 40.44 10.30 -11.53
CA HIS A 247 41.38 9.80 -12.54
C HIS A 247 40.61 9.09 -13.66
N GLY A 248 40.66 9.68 -14.86
CA GLY A 248 40.08 9.06 -16.05
C GLY A 248 40.88 7.83 -16.47
N VAL A 249 40.20 6.88 -17.10
CA VAL A 249 40.86 5.74 -17.76
C VAL A 249 41.33 6.22 -19.13
N GLU A 250 42.61 6.04 -19.46
CA GLU A 250 43.10 6.30 -20.82
C GLU A 250 42.50 5.29 -21.80
N ARG A 251 42.30 5.70 -23.06
CA ARG A 251 41.60 4.84 -24.02
C ARG A 251 42.40 3.60 -24.44
N GLY A 252 43.72 3.71 -24.58
CA GLY A 252 44.57 2.63 -25.07
C GLY A 252 44.02 2.01 -26.36
N ALA A 253 43.95 0.67 -26.39
CA ALA A 253 43.39 -0.09 -27.51
C ALA A 253 41.85 -0.29 -27.44
N MET A 254 41.15 0.26 -26.45
CA MET A 254 39.72 -0.02 -26.24
C MET A 254 38.80 0.54 -27.34
N SER A 255 37.74 -0.20 -27.61
CA SER A 255 36.60 0.29 -28.38
C SER A 255 35.93 1.50 -27.69
N CYS A 256 35.05 2.19 -28.43
CA CYS A 256 34.35 3.35 -27.86
C CYS A 256 33.43 2.97 -26.69
N ASP A 257 32.75 1.81 -26.76
CA ASP A 257 31.77 1.41 -25.76
C ASP A 257 32.41 0.78 -24.50
N GLU A 258 33.53 0.05 -24.65
CA GLU A 258 34.35 -0.39 -23.50
C GLU A 258 34.93 0.81 -22.75
N HIS A 259 35.51 1.77 -23.47
CA HIS A 259 36.06 3.00 -22.88
C HIS A 259 34.97 3.87 -22.22
N CYS A 260 33.77 3.96 -22.81
CA CYS A 260 32.63 4.60 -22.14
C CYS A 260 32.26 3.86 -20.85
N SER A 261 32.18 2.53 -20.89
CA SER A 261 31.82 1.71 -19.71
C SER A 261 32.82 1.88 -18.57
N ALA A 262 34.13 1.87 -18.87
CA ALA A 262 35.18 2.12 -17.89
C ALA A 262 35.08 3.51 -17.24
N LEU A 263 34.75 4.56 -18.01
CA LEU A 263 34.52 5.90 -17.47
C LEU A 263 33.22 5.99 -16.63
N VAL A 264 32.16 5.28 -17.02
CA VAL A 264 30.92 5.16 -16.21
C VAL A 264 31.22 4.50 -14.87
N GLU A 265 31.97 3.40 -14.84
CA GLU A 265 32.34 2.72 -13.58
C GLU A 265 33.20 3.60 -12.65
N VAL A 266 34.09 4.43 -13.21
CA VAL A 266 34.88 5.41 -12.45
C VAL A 266 33.98 6.48 -11.82
N LEU A 267 33.03 7.03 -12.58
CA LEU A 267 32.06 8.02 -12.07
C LEU A 267 31.11 7.40 -11.05
N ALA A 268 30.56 6.21 -11.30
CA ALA A 268 29.66 5.51 -10.40
C ALA A 268 30.31 5.18 -9.05
N ARG A 269 31.60 4.80 -9.03
CA ARG A 269 32.38 4.65 -7.79
C ARG A 269 32.50 5.97 -7.01
N ARG A 270 32.58 7.11 -7.69
CA ARG A 270 32.62 8.44 -7.05
C ARG A 270 31.24 8.84 -6.50
N VAL A 271 30.17 8.63 -7.27
CA VAL A 271 28.78 8.92 -6.85
C VAL A 271 28.37 8.06 -5.66
N SER A 272 28.62 6.75 -5.71
CA SER A 272 28.35 5.81 -4.62
C SER A 272 29.04 6.25 -3.31
N ARG A 273 30.32 6.65 -3.37
CA ARG A 273 31.07 7.15 -2.19
C ARG A 273 30.54 8.47 -1.63
N VAL A 274 29.90 9.32 -2.45
CA VAL A 274 29.20 10.51 -1.95
C VAL A 274 27.88 10.12 -1.29
N TYR A 275 27.11 9.22 -1.91
CA TYR A 275 25.83 8.74 -1.37
C TYR A 275 26.01 8.07 -0.01
N SER A 276 26.98 7.17 0.15
CA SER A 276 27.27 6.52 1.43
C SER A 276 27.72 7.48 2.54
N ARG A 277 28.30 8.65 2.22
CA ARG A 277 28.63 9.68 3.21
C ARG A 277 27.43 10.52 3.68
N SER A 278 26.32 10.46 2.94
CA SER A 278 25.04 11.09 3.32
C SER A 278 24.13 10.15 4.12
N VAL A 279 24.56 8.92 4.39
CA VAL A 279 23.78 7.87 5.09
C VAL A 279 24.62 7.23 6.21
N GLU A 280 25.14 8.06 7.11
CA GLU A 280 25.60 7.64 8.44
C GLU A 280 24.40 7.64 9.40
N PRO A 281 24.04 6.50 10.03
CA PRO A 281 23.01 6.48 11.07
C PRO A 281 23.54 7.16 12.33
N CYS A 282 22.78 8.10 12.90
CA CYS A 282 23.10 8.63 14.22
C CYS A 282 22.95 7.51 15.26
N ALA A 283 24.07 7.04 15.83
CA ALA A 283 24.11 5.77 16.55
C ALA A 283 23.29 5.80 17.86
N PRO A 284 22.46 4.77 18.14
CA PRO A 284 21.79 4.65 19.43
C PRO A 284 22.80 4.27 20.52
N VAL A 285 22.89 5.07 21.58
CA VAL A 285 23.76 4.79 22.72
C VAL A 285 23.11 3.74 23.63
N SER A 286 23.32 2.46 23.32
CA SER A 286 22.82 1.32 24.08
C SER A 286 23.85 0.78 25.08
N PHE A 287 23.81 1.31 26.31
CA PHE A 287 24.61 0.76 27.42
C PHE A 287 23.72 0.38 28.62
N LEU A 288 23.19 -0.85 28.62
CA LEU A 288 22.69 -1.53 29.82
C LEU A 288 22.42 -3.04 29.59
N ARG A 289 23.35 -3.92 29.96
CA ARG A 289 23.08 -5.16 30.76
C ARG A 289 24.33 -6.03 31.00
N SER A 290 24.74 -6.11 32.27
CA SER A 290 24.93 -7.35 33.07
C SER A 290 25.56 -6.90 34.41
N VAL A 291 24.82 -6.77 35.52
CA VAL A 291 24.23 -7.82 36.39
C VAL A 291 25.29 -8.68 37.11
N ALA A 292 25.44 -8.42 38.42
CA ALA A 292 26.10 -9.21 39.47
C ALA A 292 27.59 -9.60 39.24
N SER A 293 28.50 -9.42 40.21
CA SER A 293 28.34 -9.76 41.63
C SER A 293 29.49 -9.21 42.50
N SER A 294 29.54 -9.65 43.76
CA SER A 294 30.55 -9.39 44.80
C SER A 294 30.48 -8.05 45.56
N THR A 295 30.63 -8.17 46.87
CA THR A 295 30.69 -7.12 47.89
C THR A 295 32.08 -6.49 47.96
N GLY A 296 32.19 -5.17 48.06
CA GLY A 296 33.47 -4.50 48.33
C GLY A 296 33.29 -3.04 48.75
N SER A 297 33.66 -2.72 49.99
CA SER A 297 33.71 -1.33 50.48
C SER A 297 35.10 -0.75 50.25
N ALA A 298 35.20 0.32 49.46
CA ALA A 298 36.42 1.11 49.33
C ALA A 298 36.09 2.59 49.04
N ARG A 299 36.52 3.49 49.93
CA ARG A 299 36.65 4.93 49.60
C ARG A 299 37.97 5.14 48.88
N VAL A 300 37.96 5.83 47.74
CA VAL A 300 39.15 6.55 47.23
C VAL A 300 38.72 7.95 46.80
N THR A 301 39.41 8.97 47.31
CA THR A 301 39.19 10.38 46.98
C THR A 301 40.41 10.96 46.26
N CYS A 302 40.18 11.52 45.07
CA CYS A 302 40.92 12.61 44.40
C CYS A 302 40.00 13.01 43.22
N GLY A 303 39.70 14.28 42.93
CA GLY A 303 40.55 15.47 42.98
C GLY A 303 41.13 15.69 41.59
N GLY A 304 40.88 16.78 40.87
CA GLY A 304 40.08 17.99 41.14
C GLY A 304 40.17 18.94 39.94
N ARG A 305 39.75 20.20 40.11
CA ARG A 305 39.55 21.23 39.06
C ARG A 305 38.30 21.00 38.18
N SER A 306 37.64 22.01 37.59
CA SER A 306 37.22 23.36 38.06
C SER A 306 36.73 24.16 36.84
N VAL A 307 35.41 24.40 36.72
CA VAL A 307 34.79 25.49 35.91
C VAL A 307 34.99 25.29 34.37
N CYS A 308 34.07 25.58 33.45
CA CYS A 308 32.99 26.57 33.42
C CYS A 308 31.57 25.98 33.28
N SER A 309 30.60 26.69 33.87
CA SER A 309 29.17 26.56 33.59
C SER A 309 28.76 27.43 32.39
N VAL A 310 27.88 26.92 31.52
CA VAL A 310 27.04 27.75 30.65
C VAL A 310 25.58 27.38 30.94
N SER A 311 24.79 28.37 31.34
CA SER A 311 23.45 28.17 31.89
C SER A 311 22.41 27.84 30.81
N GLN A 312 21.43 26.99 31.16
CA GLN A 312 20.22 26.84 30.37
C GLN A 312 19.40 28.15 30.40
N ALA A 313 18.95 28.61 29.24
CA ALA A 313 17.96 29.67 29.13
C ALA A 313 16.57 29.04 28.91
N ALA A 314 15.64 29.29 29.82
CA ALA A 314 14.24 28.88 29.67
C ALA A 314 13.47 29.86 28.75
N PRO A 315 12.47 29.40 27.98
CA PRO A 315 11.63 30.29 27.18
C PRO A 315 10.70 31.13 28.09
N PRO A 316 10.42 32.40 27.73
CA PRO A 316 9.57 33.27 28.53
C PRO A 316 8.07 32.91 28.39
N CYS A 317 7.35 32.89 29.51
CA CYS A 317 5.89 32.84 29.52
C CYS A 317 5.28 34.19 29.12
N VAL A 318 4.14 34.17 28.43
CA VAL A 318 3.30 35.35 28.15
C VAL A 318 1.88 35.06 28.67
N PRO A 319 1.23 35.96 29.42
CA PRO A 319 0.06 35.60 30.22
C PRO A 319 -1.30 35.76 29.51
N GLY A 320 -2.22 34.85 29.85
CA GLY A 320 -3.60 35.19 30.22
C GLY A 320 -4.55 35.74 29.17
N LEU A 321 -5.33 34.84 28.53
CA LEU A 321 -6.70 35.12 28.09
C LEU A 321 -7.63 34.01 28.62
N GLN A 322 -8.74 34.41 29.25
CA GLN A 322 -9.77 33.50 29.76
C GLN A 322 -10.92 33.31 28.76
N PRO A 323 -11.69 32.20 28.86
CA PRO A 323 -12.69 31.84 27.86
C PRO A 323 -13.95 32.70 27.94
N ILE A 324 -14.50 33.06 26.77
CA ILE A 324 -15.84 33.67 26.65
C ILE A 324 -16.87 32.55 26.48
N ALA A 325 -17.97 32.64 27.22
CA ALA A 325 -19.04 31.64 27.25
C ALA A 325 -20.02 31.73 26.07
N SER A 326 -20.70 30.63 25.79
CA SER A 326 -21.75 30.50 24.76
C SER A 326 -23.02 31.29 25.11
N PRO A 327 -23.69 31.94 24.14
CA PRO A 327 -25.11 32.21 24.23
C PRO A 327 -25.92 30.96 23.85
N SER A 328 -26.94 30.65 24.63
CA SER A 328 -27.84 29.50 24.40
C SER A 328 -29.06 29.86 23.56
N GLY A 329 -29.44 28.96 22.66
CA GLY A 329 -30.85 28.73 22.29
C GLY A 329 -31.44 29.59 21.18
N PHE A 330 -31.89 28.91 20.13
CA PHE A 330 -33.19 29.17 19.52
C PHE A 330 -33.81 27.83 19.09
N ALA A 331 -35.11 27.65 19.29
CA ALA A 331 -35.83 26.43 18.97
C ALA A 331 -36.87 26.69 17.87
N ALA A 332 -36.89 25.82 16.86
CA ALA A 332 -37.95 25.66 15.87
C ALA A 332 -37.90 24.18 15.43
N GLN A 333 -38.63 23.27 16.07
CA GLN A 333 -40.07 23.05 15.93
C GLN A 333 -40.43 22.57 14.51
N ALA A 334 -40.66 21.26 14.38
CA ALA A 334 -41.07 20.61 13.13
C ALA A 334 -42.59 20.52 13.02
N PRO A 335 -43.17 20.57 11.81
CA PRO A 335 -44.56 20.17 11.58
C PRO A 335 -44.70 18.65 11.69
N ARG A 336 -45.73 18.21 12.42
CA ARG A 336 -46.41 16.93 12.18
C ARG A 336 -47.71 17.22 11.40
N GLU A 337 -48.54 16.19 11.25
CA GLU A 337 -49.88 16.19 10.63
C GLU A 337 -49.90 16.02 9.10
N LEU A 338 -50.81 15.22 8.50
CA LEU A 338 -51.78 14.28 9.09
C LEU A 338 -51.95 13.02 8.21
N CYS A 339 -52.80 12.08 8.66
CA CYS A 339 -53.04 10.76 8.05
C CYS A 339 -53.82 10.81 6.72
N GLY A 340 -53.64 9.79 5.87
CA GLY A 340 -54.45 9.59 4.66
C GLY A 340 -54.29 8.18 4.06
N GLY A 341 -55.31 7.33 4.26
CA GLY A 341 -55.47 6.00 3.69
C GLY A 341 -56.83 5.41 4.13
N PRO A 342 -57.22 4.18 3.74
CA PRO A 342 -56.51 3.20 2.94
C PRO A 342 -57.25 2.81 1.64
N ALA A 343 -56.70 1.86 0.87
CA ALA A 343 -57.47 1.04 -0.06
C ALA A 343 -56.83 -0.36 -0.17
N ASP A 344 -57.63 -1.42 0.02
CA ASP A 344 -57.22 -2.82 -0.19
C ASP A 344 -57.10 -3.18 -1.67
N VAL A 345 -56.32 -4.23 -1.98
CA VAL A 345 -56.83 -5.48 -2.58
C VAL A 345 -55.75 -6.59 -2.47
N ARG A 346 -56.18 -7.73 -1.92
CA ARG A 346 -55.64 -9.10 -2.07
C ARG A 346 -56.85 -9.99 -2.50
N PRO A 347 -56.71 -11.23 -3.01
CA PRO A 347 -55.62 -12.20 -2.85
C PRO A 347 -54.91 -12.47 -4.22
N ALA A 348 -54.30 -13.61 -4.61
CA ALA A 348 -54.28 -14.97 -4.06
C ALA A 348 -53.00 -15.76 -4.42
N ALA A 349 -53.01 -17.06 -4.08
CA ALA A 349 -51.94 -18.04 -4.30
C ALA A 349 -52.11 -18.77 -5.66
N LEU A 350 -51.11 -19.50 -6.17
CA LEU A 350 -50.94 -20.93 -5.82
C LEU A 350 -49.54 -21.53 -6.09
N ARG A 351 -49.33 -22.66 -5.41
CA ARG A 351 -48.31 -23.74 -5.53
C ARG A 351 -47.52 -23.87 -6.85
N GLY A 352 -46.26 -24.31 -6.73
CA GLY A 352 -45.53 -24.99 -7.81
C GLY A 352 -44.14 -25.46 -7.36
N ALA A 353 -43.86 -26.77 -7.43
CA ALA A 353 -42.58 -27.34 -7.03
C ALA A 353 -41.85 -27.99 -8.22
N GLY A 354 -40.52 -27.94 -8.22
CA GLY A 354 -39.70 -29.05 -8.73
C GLY A 354 -38.86 -28.82 -10.00
N ARG A 355 -37.54 -28.99 -9.79
CA ARG A 355 -36.58 -29.75 -10.62
C ARG A 355 -36.20 -29.29 -12.05
N ARG A 356 -34.86 -29.30 -12.21
CA ARG A 356 -34.06 -29.72 -13.39
C ARG A 356 -34.02 -28.84 -14.65
N VAL A 357 -32.79 -28.39 -14.94
CA VAL A 357 -31.97 -28.73 -16.12
C VAL A 357 -32.70 -28.83 -17.47
N ARG A 358 -32.28 -28.00 -18.43
CA ARG A 358 -32.39 -28.25 -19.86
C ARG A 358 -31.01 -28.11 -20.54
N ILE A 359 -30.42 -29.25 -20.90
CA ILE A 359 -29.41 -29.40 -21.96
C ILE A 359 -30.13 -30.11 -23.13
N SER A 360 -29.50 -30.14 -24.31
CA SER A 360 -29.88 -30.91 -25.52
C SER A 360 -30.77 -30.19 -26.55
N PRO A 361 -30.66 -30.54 -27.86
CA PRO A 361 -29.47 -31.07 -28.56
C PRO A 361 -29.23 -30.50 -29.98
N VAL A 362 -28.19 -31.06 -30.60
CA VAL A 362 -27.81 -31.07 -32.01
C VAL A 362 -28.96 -31.39 -32.98
N SER A 363 -28.84 -30.83 -34.20
CA SER A 363 -29.20 -31.37 -35.55
C SER A 363 -29.95 -30.34 -36.41
N SER A 364 -29.75 -30.26 -37.73
CA SER A 364 -28.74 -30.84 -38.67
C SER A 364 -28.81 -30.04 -40.02
N GLU A 365 -28.23 -30.35 -41.18
CA GLU A 365 -27.56 -31.55 -41.70
C GLU A 365 -26.48 -31.20 -42.78
N SER A 366 -26.45 -31.87 -43.94
CA SER A 366 -25.36 -31.81 -44.95
C SER A 366 -25.84 -31.88 -46.41
N ALA A 367 -25.10 -31.29 -47.35
CA ALA A 367 -25.06 -31.70 -48.75
C ALA A 367 -23.68 -31.40 -49.36
N SER A 368 -23.22 -32.24 -50.30
CA SER A 368 -21.89 -32.15 -50.94
C SER A 368 -22.00 -32.25 -52.48
N VAL A 369 -20.84 -32.24 -53.15
CA VAL A 369 -20.59 -32.36 -54.60
C VAL A 369 -20.55 -31.01 -55.35
N GLY A 370 -19.43 -30.81 -56.06
CA GLY A 370 -18.98 -29.58 -56.72
C GLY A 370 -17.46 -29.61 -56.86
#